data_AF-A0A0D7A9V3-F1
#
_entry.id   AF-A0A0D7A9V3-F1
#
_cell.length_a   1.000
_cell.length_b   1.000
_cell.length_c   1.000
_cell.angle_alpha   90.00
_cell.angle_beta   90.00
_cell.angle_gamma   90.00
#
_symmetry.space_group_name_H-M   'P 1'
#
loop_
_entity.id
_entity.type
_entity.pdbx_description
1 polymer ?
#
loop_
_entity_poly.entity_id
_entity_poly.type
_entity_poly.pdbx_seq_one_letter_code
_entity_poly.pdbx_strand_id
1 'polypeptide(L)'
;RFGPHSALYISFGTVFTPSERPDLVETLIETLLAADPPFPFIFASGYIQKSLSPEIRSRVQASGRGLLADAFVPQQAILKHAATGWFLSHGGSNSTNEAILNCVPLILWPFSLDQPIIP
;
A
#
# COMPACT_ATOMS: atom_id res chain seq x y z
N ARG A 1 -1.73 -18.27 1.99
CA ARG A 1 -0.66 -18.30 3.01
C ARG A 1 -1.08 -17.66 4.33
N PHE A 2 -1.69 -16.47 4.32
CA PHE A 2 -1.97 -15.72 5.54
C PHE A 2 -3.45 -15.61 5.94
N GLY A 3 -4.38 -16.12 5.09
CA GLY A 3 -5.81 -16.16 5.39
C GLY A 3 -6.61 -15.02 4.70
N PRO A 4 -7.93 -14.99 4.91
CA PRO A 4 -8.78 -13.86 4.48
C PRO A 4 -8.54 -12.63 5.37
N HIS A 5 -8.75 -11.44 4.81
CA HIS A 5 -8.64 -10.14 5.50
C HIS A 5 -7.33 -9.94 6.28
N SER A 6 -6.23 -10.51 5.79
CA SER A 6 -4.94 -10.49 6.48
C SER A 6 -3.95 -9.49 5.87
N ALA A 7 -4.17 -9.04 4.63
CA ALA A 7 -3.21 -8.29 3.86
C ALA A 7 -3.52 -6.80 3.78
N LEU A 8 -2.47 -5.99 3.86
CA LEU A 8 -2.52 -4.56 3.60
C LEU A 8 -2.16 -4.26 2.15
N TYR A 9 -3.06 -3.61 1.45
CA TYR A 9 -2.74 -2.99 0.17
C TYR A 9 -2.28 -1.55 0.40
N ILE A 10 -1.18 -1.15 -0.23
CA ILE A 10 -0.60 0.19 -0.14
C ILE A 10 -0.52 0.75 -1.56
N SER A 11 -1.17 1.89 -1.79
CA SER A 11 -1.12 2.61 -3.07
C SER A 11 -1.45 4.08 -2.87
N PHE A 12 -0.58 4.96 -3.38
CA PHE A 12 -0.75 6.41 -3.32
C PHE A 12 -1.35 6.98 -4.62
N GLY A 13 -1.97 6.12 -5.44
CA GLY A 13 -2.46 6.48 -6.75
C GLY A 13 -1.34 6.53 -7.80
N THR A 14 -1.63 7.18 -8.92
CA THR A 14 -0.73 7.21 -10.09
C THR A 14 0.23 8.38 -10.10
N VAL A 15 -0.13 9.50 -9.45
CA VAL A 15 0.60 10.77 -9.54
C VAL A 15 1.40 11.07 -8.28
N PHE A 16 0.89 10.69 -7.11
CA PHE A 16 1.47 11.07 -5.83
C PHE A 16 2.27 9.93 -5.23
N THR A 17 3.38 10.29 -4.60
CA THR A 17 4.17 9.43 -3.71
C THR A 17 4.81 10.33 -2.65
N PRO A 18 5.15 9.84 -1.45
CA PRO A 18 5.90 10.61 -0.43
C PRO A 18 7.35 10.93 -0.85
N SER A 19 7.58 11.57 -2.00
CA SER A 19 8.91 11.79 -2.57
C SER A 19 9.79 12.73 -1.77
N GLU A 20 9.21 13.63 -0.98
CA GLU A 20 9.96 14.54 -0.11
C GLU A 20 10.45 13.85 1.17
N ARG A 21 9.78 12.77 1.56
CA ARG A 21 10.04 12.01 2.79
C ARG A 21 9.97 10.50 2.54
N PRO A 22 10.85 9.95 1.67
CA PRO A 22 10.88 8.52 1.37
C PRO A 22 11.18 7.69 2.63
N ASP A 23 11.87 8.27 3.61
CA ASP A 23 12.16 7.69 4.92
C ASP A 23 10.89 7.24 5.67
N LEU A 24 9.77 7.94 5.49
CA LEU A 24 8.50 7.56 6.10
C LEU A 24 7.92 6.28 5.48
N VAL A 25 8.09 6.11 4.16
CA VAL A 25 7.66 4.88 3.47
C VAL A 25 8.56 3.72 3.87
N GLU A 26 9.87 3.94 3.95
CA GLU A 26 10.79 2.92 4.46
C GLU A 26 10.44 2.50 5.88
N THR A 27 10.22 3.46 6.79
CA THR A 27 9.85 3.19 8.18
C THR A 27 8.55 2.37 8.26
N LEU A 28 7.55 2.71 7.43
CA LEU A 28 6.33 1.91 7.31
C LEU A 28 6.66 0.47 6.90
N ILE A 29 7.40 0.26 5.81
CA ILE A 29 7.74 -1.08 5.33
C ILE A 29 8.55 -1.87 6.36
N GLU A 30 9.51 -1.24 7.04
CA GLU A 30 10.27 -1.87 8.11
C GLU A 30 9.39 -2.30 9.28
N THR A 31 8.45 -1.45 9.67
CA THR A 31 7.47 -1.75 10.71
C THR A 31 6.63 -2.98 10.33
N LEU A 32 6.18 -3.06 9.07
CA LEU A 32 5.43 -4.22 8.56
C LEU A 32 6.28 -5.50 8.54
N LEU A 33 7.57 -5.40 8.19
CA LEU A 33 8.49 -6.54 8.20
C LEU A 33 8.78 -7.05 9.62
N ALA A 34 8.85 -6.13 10.59
CA ALA A 34 9.10 -6.43 12.00
C ALA A 34 7.83 -6.88 12.76
N ALA A 35 6.64 -6.72 12.18
CA ALA A 35 5.38 -7.06 12.83
C ALA A 35 5.30 -8.55 13.21
N ASP A 36 4.81 -8.79 14.44
CA ASP A 36 4.46 -10.11 14.97
C ASP A 36 3.06 -10.01 15.61
N PRO A 37 2.04 -10.73 15.09
CA PRO A 37 2.11 -11.72 14.03
C PRO A 37 2.48 -11.13 12.64
N PRO A 38 2.97 -11.96 11.69
CA PRO A 38 3.35 -11.50 10.36
C PRO A 38 2.22 -10.80 9.61
N PHE A 39 2.49 -9.61 9.09
CA PHE A 39 1.50 -8.79 8.40
C PHE A 39 1.83 -8.68 6.90
N PRO A 40 1.19 -9.49 6.04
CA PRO A 40 1.49 -9.47 4.61
C PRO A 40 1.01 -8.18 3.95
N PHE A 41 1.73 -7.72 2.94
CA PHE A 41 1.35 -6.50 2.25
C PHE A 41 1.69 -6.52 0.76
N ILE A 42 1.01 -5.65 0.02
CA ILE A 42 1.30 -5.33 -1.37
C ILE A 42 1.54 -3.84 -1.43
N PHE A 43 2.71 -3.40 -1.90
CA PHE A 43 2.98 -2.00 -2.17
C PHE A 43 3.07 -1.78 -3.68
N ALA A 44 2.05 -1.12 -4.23
CA ALA A 44 1.98 -0.76 -5.64
C ALA A 44 2.28 0.73 -5.82
N SER A 45 3.33 1.04 -6.58
CA SER A 45 3.70 2.42 -6.88
C SER A 45 4.57 2.48 -8.15
N GLY A 46 4.30 3.43 -9.05
CA GLY A 46 5.21 3.72 -10.16
C GLY A 46 6.57 4.30 -9.71
N TYR A 47 6.72 4.58 -8.42
CA TYR A 47 7.88 5.22 -7.82
C TYR A 47 8.59 4.34 -6.78
N ILE A 48 8.39 3.00 -6.79
CA ILE A 48 9.03 2.07 -5.84
C ILE A 48 10.54 2.32 -5.73
N GLN A 49 11.21 2.51 -6.87
CA GLN A 49 12.67 2.70 -6.91
C GLN A 49 13.15 3.97 -6.19
N LYS A 50 12.30 5.01 -6.14
CA LYS A 50 12.54 6.28 -5.44
C LYS A 50 12.06 6.26 -3.99
N SER A 51 11.06 5.44 -3.69
CA SER A 51 10.40 5.41 -2.38
C SER A 51 11.06 4.44 -1.40
N LEU A 52 11.82 3.46 -1.91
CA LEU A 52 12.51 2.45 -1.12
C LEU A 52 13.94 2.28 -1.61
N SER A 53 14.90 2.23 -0.70
CA SER A 53 16.29 1.87 -0.97
C SER A 53 16.44 0.42 -1.44
N PRO A 54 17.53 0.09 -2.15
CA PRO A 54 17.80 -1.29 -2.58
C PRO A 54 17.81 -2.31 -1.44
N GLU A 55 18.29 -1.90 -0.26
CA GLU A 55 18.34 -2.75 0.94
C GLU A 55 16.93 -3.14 1.41
N ILE A 56 16.02 -2.17 1.56
CA ILE A 56 14.64 -2.43 1.97
C ILE A 56 13.94 -3.32 0.95
N ARG A 57 14.10 -3.06 -0.36
CA ARG A 57 13.51 -3.92 -1.41
C ARG A 57 13.99 -5.36 -1.32
N SER A 58 15.29 -5.56 -1.11
CA SER A 58 15.88 -6.90 -0.93
C SER A 58 15.31 -7.60 0.30
N ARG A 59 15.18 -6.89 1.43
CA ARG A 59 14.56 -7.43 2.66
C ARG A 59 13.09 -7.82 2.46
N VAL A 60 12.32 -7.01 1.73
CA VAL A 60 10.92 -7.35 1.38
C VAL A 60 10.87 -8.65 0.58
N GLN A 61 11.68 -8.78 -0.47
CA GLN A 61 11.73 -9.99 -1.29
C GLN A 61 12.15 -11.23 -0.47
N ALA A 62 13.21 -11.10 0.34
CA ALA A 62 13.71 -12.19 1.18
C ALA A 62 12.70 -12.63 2.26
N SER A 63 11.87 -11.71 2.76
CA SER A 63 10.86 -12.03 3.78
C SER A 63 9.77 -12.97 3.25
N GLY A 64 9.47 -12.91 1.95
CA GLY A 64 8.29 -13.55 1.35
C GLY A 64 6.95 -13.09 1.95
N ARG A 65 6.93 -11.95 2.64
CA ARG A 65 5.74 -11.37 3.30
C ARG A 65 5.16 -10.19 2.52
N GLY A 66 5.99 -9.48 1.75
CA GLY A 66 5.57 -8.34 0.95
C GLY A 66 5.75 -8.56 -0.55
N LEU A 67 4.87 -7.96 -1.34
CA LEU A 67 5.01 -7.85 -2.80
C LEU A 67 5.19 -6.38 -3.18
N LEU A 68 6.21 -6.09 -3.97
CA LEU A 68 6.44 -4.76 -4.54
C LEU A 68 6.02 -4.79 -6.01
N ALA A 69 5.09 -3.92 -6.39
CA ALA A 69 4.66 -3.76 -7.78
C ALA A 69 5.07 -2.37 -8.27
N ASP A 70 6.03 -2.32 -9.19
CA ASP A 70 6.57 -1.10 -9.78
C ASP A 70 5.85 -0.65 -11.06
N ALA A 71 4.88 -1.45 -11.51
CA ALA A 71 4.02 -1.18 -12.66
C ALA A 71 2.55 -1.06 -12.25
N PHE A 72 1.71 -0.68 -13.21
CA PHE A 72 0.26 -0.67 -13.03
C PHE A 72 -0.25 -2.04 -12.55
N VAL A 73 -1.12 -2.01 -11.55
CA VAL A 73 -1.81 -3.18 -11.03
C VAL A 73 -3.31 -3.03 -11.18
N PRO A 74 -4.07 -4.12 -11.36
CA PRO A 74 -5.53 -4.07 -11.35
C PRO A 74 -6.03 -3.82 -9.92
N GLN A 75 -6.02 -2.56 -9.46
CA GLN A 75 -6.35 -2.16 -8.08
C GLN A 75 -7.70 -2.74 -7.61
N GLN A 76 -8.74 -2.67 -8.44
CA GLN A 76 -10.04 -3.27 -8.13
C GLN A 76 -9.97 -4.78 -7.87
N ALA A 77 -9.14 -5.51 -8.62
CA ALA A 77 -8.98 -6.95 -8.41
C ALA A 77 -8.24 -7.24 -7.10
N ILE A 78 -7.28 -6.40 -6.71
CA ILE A 78 -6.60 -6.49 -5.41
C ILE A 78 -7.59 -6.20 -4.29
N LEU A 79 -8.37 -5.13 -4.39
CA LEU A 79 -9.36 -4.76 -3.36
C LEU A 79 -10.45 -5.82 -3.21
N LYS A 80 -10.86 -6.48 -4.30
CA LYS A 80 -11.84 -7.58 -4.27
C LYS A 80 -11.28 -8.89 -3.73
N HIS A 81 -9.96 -9.04 -3.68
CA HIS A 81 -9.34 -10.30 -3.28
C HIS A 81 -9.60 -10.61 -1.80
N ALA A 82 -9.99 -11.84 -1.48
CA ALA A 82 -10.43 -12.22 -0.12
C ALA A 82 -9.36 -12.02 0.97
N ALA A 83 -8.07 -12.00 0.59
CA ALA A 83 -6.98 -11.72 1.52
C ALA A 83 -6.85 -10.24 1.91
N THR A 84 -7.41 -9.31 1.13
CA THR A 84 -7.29 -7.88 1.38
C THR A 84 -8.13 -7.51 2.60
N GLY A 85 -7.46 -7.00 3.64
CA GLY A 85 -8.07 -6.57 4.89
C GLY A 85 -8.11 -5.06 5.04
N TRP A 86 -7.10 -4.36 4.53
CA TRP A 86 -6.98 -2.90 4.65
C TRP A 86 -6.37 -2.28 3.40
N PHE A 87 -6.67 -1.01 3.17
CA PHE A 87 -6.09 -0.22 2.10
C PHE A 87 -5.48 1.08 2.66
N LEU A 88 -4.15 1.16 2.70
CA LEU A 88 -3.43 2.42 2.90
C LEU A 88 -3.44 3.21 1.58
N SER A 89 -4.21 4.28 1.56
CA SER A 89 -4.53 5.07 0.37
C SER A 89 -4.22 6.54 0.58
N HIS A 90 -3.86 7.21 -0.51
CA HIS A 90 -3.83 8.67 -0.56
C HIS A 90 -5.21 9.35 -0.40
N GLY A 91 -6.32 8.61 -0.46
CA GLY A 91 -7.67 9.18 -0.29
C GLY A 91 -8.24 9.91 -1.51
N GLY A 92 -7.65 9.74 -2.70
CA GLY A 92 -8.24 10.29 -3.93
C GLY A 92 -9.59 9.63 -4.25
N SER A 93 -10.54 10.42 -4.78
CA SER A 93 -11.94 10.04 -4.99
C SER A 93 -12.15 8.64 -5.60
N ASN A 94 -11.39 8.30 -6.65
CA ASN A 94 -11.52 7.01 -7.33
C ASN A 94 -11.09 5.85 -6.43
N SER A 95 -9.94 5.96 -5.76
CA SER A 95 -9.45 4.93 -4.85
C SER A 95 -10.39 4.75 -3.64
N THR A 96 -10.94 5.84 -3.12
CA THR A 96 -11.92 5.79 -2.03
C THR A 96 -13.19 5.06 -2.46
N ASN A 97 -13.75 5.41 -3.63
CA ASN A 97 -14.93 4.73 -4.16
C ASN A 97 -14.70 3.23 -4.37
N GLU A 98 -13.54 2.85 -4.91
CA GLU A 98 -13.19 1.43 -5.10
C GLU A 98 -13.08 0.67 -3.78
N ALA A 99 -12.53 1.29 -2.73
CA ALA A 99 -12.45 0.70 -1.39
C ALA A 99 -13.85 0.48 -0.81
N ILE A 100 -14.72 1.49 -0.89
CA ILE A 100 -16.11 1.43 -0.42
C ILE A 100 -16.87 0.32 -1.14
N LEU A 101 -16.78 0.25 -2.46
CA LEU A 101 -17.44 -0.78 -3.27
C LEU A 101 -17.00 -2.20 -2.92
N ASN A 102 -15.77 -2.38 -2.43
CA ASN A 102 -15.24 -3.68 -2.00
C ASN A 102 -15.31 -3.89 -0.47
N CYS A 103 -15.91 -2.96 0.28
CA CYS A 103 -15.99 -2.99 1.74
C CYS A 103 -14.61 -3.15 2.42
N VAL A 104 -13.58 -2.50 1.87
CA VAL A 104 -12.21 -2.52 2.42
C VAL A 104 -11.98 -1.26 3.26
N PRO A 105 -11.68 -1.39 4.57
CA PRO A 105 -11.30 -0.27 5.42
C PRO A 105 -10.10 0.52 4.89
N LEU A 106 -10.20 1.85 4.93
CA LEU A 106 -9.16 2.78 4.51
C LEU A 106 -8.29 3.23 5.68
N ILE A 107 -6.98 3.31 5.43
CA ILE A 107 -6.03 4.10 6.22
C ILE A 107 -5.60 5.23 5.30
N LEU A 108 -5.82 6.48 5.71
CA LEU A 108 -5.62 7.63 4.81
C LEU A 108 -4.26 8.29 5.06
N TRP A 109 -3.54 8.53 3.97
CA TRP A 109 -2.32 9.32 3.92
C TRP A 109 -2.41 10.34 2.78
N PRO A 110 -3.17 11.44 2.97
CA PRO A 110 -3.42 12.40 1.91
C PRO A 110 -2.20 13.28 1.60
N PHE A 111 -2.11 13.76 0.36
CA PHE A 111 -1.09 14.69 -0.14
C PHE A 111 -1.69 16.02 -0.61
N SER A 112 -2.63 16.02 -1.56
CA SER A 112 -3.13 17.24 -2.20
C SER A 112 -4.51 17.08 -2.86
N LEU A 113 -5.02 18.15 -3.46
CA LEU A 113 -6.31 18.20 -4.17
C LEU A 113 -7.48 17.79 -3.27
N ASP A 114 -8.23 16.77 -3.68
CA ASP A 114 -9.40 16.21 -3.01
C ASP A 114 -9.04 15.27 -1.85
N GLN A 115 -7.79 14.81 -1.80
CA GLN A 115 -7.33 13.79 -0.85
C GLN A 115 -7.55 14.13 0.62
N PRO A 116 -7.32 15.38 1.09
CA PRO A 116 -7.55 15.72 2.50
C PRO A 116 -9.03 15.92 2.84
N ILE A 117 -9.92 15.96 1.83
CA ILE A 117 -11.33 16.35 1.98
C ILE A 117 -12.22 15.11 2.06
N ILE A 118 -11.80 13.99 1.47
CA ILE A 118 -12.61 12.79 1.31
C ILE A 118 -12.24 11.73 2.37
N PRO A 119 -13.21 11.23 3.16
CA PRO A 119 -13.03 10.17 4.15
C PRO A 119 -13.22 8.75 3.56
#